data_AF-X1F764-F1
#
_entry.id   AF-X1F764-F1
#
_cell.length_a   1.000
_cell.length_b   1.000
_cell.length_c   1.000
_cell.angle_alpha   90.00
_cell.angle_beta   90.00
_cell.angle_gamma   90.00
#
_symmetry.space_group_name_H-M   'P 1'
#
loop_
_entity.id
_entity.type
_entity.pdbx_description
1 polymer ?
#
loop_
_entity_poly.entity_id
_entity_poly.type
_entity_poly.pdbx_seq_one_letter_code
_entity_poly.pdbx_strand_id
1 'polypeptide(L)'
;MTLSLLLVACAPATTPPPPTTNADEFERTFKCHFGFMPAMWDFEDAKEAGGAYDRPFFELFQWGMIEKEPGVFDFSETDRYISTAQAEGFHILVNIQPFAHWDQIECHRDLPAVEIPGDPKFHYTKGKPCDKERYKDFVIKLVERYDGDGID
;
A
#
# COMPACT_ATOMS: atom_id res chain seq x y z
N MET A 1 -17.08 6.58 -9.99
CA MET A 1 -16.46 5.50 -10.79
C MET A 1 -15.03 5.39 -10.30
N THR A 2 -14.79 4.52 -9.32
CA THR A 2 -13.50 4.40 -8.63
C THR A 2 -12.57 3.62 -9.55
N LEU A 3 -11.50 4.27 -10.02
CA LEU A 3 -10.46 3.61 -10.81
C LEU A 3 -9.57 2.84 -9.83
N SER A 4 -9.84 1.56 -9.62
CA SER A 4 -8.93 0.68 -8.89
C SER A 4 -7.76 0.35 -9.83
N LEU A 5 -6.61 0.98 -9.60
CA LEU A 5 -5.37 0.66 -10.30
C LEU A 5 -4.80 -0.63 -9.66
N LEU A 6 -4.65 -1.68 -10.46
CA LEU A 6 -3.98 -2.92 -10.04
C LEU A 6 -2.47 -2.66 -10.08
N LEU A 7 -1.81 -2.59 -8.91
CA LEU A 7 -0.36 -2.58 -8.82
C LEU A 7 0.12 -3.83 -8.09
N VAL A 8 0.99 -4.60 -8.75
CA VAL A 8 1.82 -5.60 -8.09
C VAL A 8 3.05 -4.85 -7.57
N ALA A 9 3.24 -4.85 -6.25
CA ALA A 9 4.30 -4.07 -5.58
C ALA A 9 5.50 -4.94 -5.19
N CYS A 10 6.72 -4.44 -5.39
CA CYS A 10 8.00 -5.07 -5.08
C CYS A 10 8.88 -4.24 -4.14
N ALA A 11 9.41 -4.80 -3.05
CA ALA A 11 10.28 -4.07 -2.13
C ALA A 11 11.53 -3.48 -2.83
N PRO A 12 11.97 -2.27 -2.44
CA PRO A 12 13.14 -1.64 -3.02
C PRO A 12 14.44 -2.40 -2.70
N ALA A 13 15.42 -2.28 -3.61
CA ALA A 13 16.64 -3.09 -3.71
C ALA A 13 17.61 -3.02 -2.51
N THR A 14 17.32 -2.23 -1.47
CA THR A 14 18.14 -2.14 -0.25
C THR A 14 17.85 -3.25 0.75
N THR A 15 16.82 -4.07 0.50
CA THR A 15 16.53 -5.29 1.26
C THR A 15 17.12 -6.51 0.55
N PRO A 16 17.69 -7.49 1.27
CA PRO A 16 18.20 -8.70 0.62
C PRO A 16 17.08 -9.32 -0.22
N PRO A 17 17.38 -9.73 -1.47
CA PRO A 17 16.36 -10.24 -2.36
C PRO A 17 15.65 -11.40 -1.67
N PRO A 18 14.31 -11.48 -1.77
CA PRO A 18 13.59 -12.63 -1.23
C PRO A 18 14.20 -13.92 -1.81
N PRO A 19 14.19 -15.02 -1.04
CA PRO A 19 14.71 -16.29 -1.54
C PRO A 19 14.05 -16.55 -2.89
N THR A 20 14.87 -16.68 -3.93
CA THR A 20 14.45 -16.78 -5.32
C THR A 20 13.32 -17.80 -5.45
N THR A 21 12.09 -17.30 -5.49
CA THR A 21 10.93 -18.07 -5.92
C THR A 21 11.30 -18.57 -7.30
N ASN A 22 11.39 -19.89 -7.50
CA ASN A 22 11.69 -20.43 -8.82
C ASN A 22 10.69 -19.80 -9.81
N ALA A 23 11.13 -19.43 -11.02
CA ALA A 23 10.26 -18.82 -12.03
C ALA A 23 8.97 -19.65 -12.24
N ASP A 24 9.07 -20.98 -12.12
CA ASP A 24 7.93 -21.89 -12.15
C ASP A 24 6.92 -21.67 -11.01
N GLU A 25 7.42 -21.36 -9.81
CA GLU A 25 6.60 -21.06 -8.64
C GLU A 25 5.96 -19.68 -8.74
N PHE A 26 6.69 -18.68 -9.22
CA PHE A 26 6.12 -17.35 -9.51
C PHE A 26 4.99 -17.44 -10.54
N GLU A 27 5.21 -18.13 -11.66
CA GLU A 27 4.18 -18.34 -12.70
C GLU A 27 2.98 -19.13 -12.18
N ARG A 28 3.21 -20.12 -11.30
CA ARG A 28 2.13 -20.88 -10.67
C ARG A 28 1.29 -20.01 -9.75
N THR A 29 1.92 -19.21 -8.90
CA THR A 29 1.22 -18.36 -7.92
C THR A 29 0.57 -17.15 -8.59
N PHE A 30 1.16 -16.61 -9.66
CA PHE A 30 0.57 -15.50 -10.43
C PHE A 30 -0.77 -15.88 -11.08
N LYS A 31 -0.94 -17.15 -11.48
CA LYS A 31 -2.20 -17.71 -11.98
C LYS A 31 -3.27 -17.93 -10.91
N CYS A 32 -2.93 -17.76 -9.63
CA CYS A 32 -3.92 -17.78 -8.57
C CYS A 32 -4.86 -16.57 -8.71
N HIS A 33 -6.09 -16.70 -8.19
CA HIS A 33 -7.09 -15.64 -8.18
C HIS A 33 -7.57 -15.27 -6.78
N PHE A 34 -6.96 -15.87 -5.75
CA PHE A 34 -7.35 -15.69 -4.35
C PHE A 34 -6.26 -14.97 -3.56
N GLY A 35 -6.71 -14.10 -2.68
CA GLY A 35 -5.86 -13.37 -1.76
C GLY A 35 -6.57 -13.00 -0.47
N PHE A 36 -5.80 -12.52 0.49
CA PHE A 36 -6.25 -12.21 1.85
C PHE A 36 -6.07 -10.73 2.17
N MET A 37 -6.87 -10.23 3.09
CA MET A 37 -6.81 -8.85 3.56
C MET A 37 -6.74 -8.79 5.09
N PRO A 38 -5.54 -8.78 5.68
CA PRO A 38 -4.25 -9.18 5.09
C PRO A 38 -3.91 -10.66 5.35
N ALA A 39 -2.98 -11.22 4.58
CA ALA A 39 -2.38 -12.54 4.80
C ALA A 39 -1.48 -12.56 6.04
N MET A 40 -0.96 -11.41 6.50
CA MET A 40 0.05 -11.32 7.56
C MET A 40 -0.35 -11.89 8.93
N TRP A 41 -1.64 -12.15 9.15
CA TRP A 41 -2.10 -12.76 10.39
C TRP A 41 -1.70 -14.23 10.49
N ASP A 42 -1.68 -14.92 9.34
CA ASP A 42 -1.25 -16.31 9.23
C ASP A 42 -0.86 -16.63 7.77
N PHE A 43 0.40 -16.40 7.44
CA PHE A 43 0.90 -16.66 6.09
C PHE A 43 0.90 -18.15 5.74
N GLU A 44 1.03 -19.04 6.74
CA GLU A 44 1.07 -20.49 6.53
C GLU A 44 -0.30 -21.01 6.11
N ASP A 45 -1.34 -20.73 6.91
CA ASP A 45 -2.71 -21.13 6.63
C ASP A 45 -3.24 -20.46 5.35
N ALA A 46 -2.87 -19.20 5.10
CA ALA A 46 -3.22 -18.50 3.87
C ALA A 46 -2.64 -19.18 2.61
N LYS A 47 -1.40 -19.69 2.70
CA LYS A 47 -0.77 -20.47 1.63
C LYS A 47 -1.42 -21.84 1.48
N GLU A 48 -1.68 -22.55 2.57
CA GLU A 48 -2.34 -23.87 2.56
C GLU A 48 -3.74 -23.79 1.93
N ALA A 49 -4.48 -22.72 2.22
CA ALA A 49 -5.77 -22.43 1.61
C ALA A 49 -5.70 -22.09 0.10
N GLY A 50 -4.49 -21.99 -0.46
CA GLY A 50 -4.24 -21.74 -1.88
C GLY A 50 -4.22 -20.26 -2.27
N GLY A 51 -4.12 -19.34 -1.30
CA GLY A 51 -3.93 -17.93 -1.60
C GLY A 51 -2.52 -17.63 -2.06
N ALA A 52 -2.41 -16.64 -2.95
CA ALA A 52 -1.12 -16.16 -3.44
C ALA A 52 -1.02 -14.63 -3.44
N TYR A 53 -2.12 -13.93 -3.19
CA TYR A 53 -2.14 -12.46 -3.15
C TYR A 53 -2.35 -11.98 -1.72
N ASP A 54 -1.57 -11.00 -1.30
CA ASP A 54 -1.78 -10.27 -0.06
C ASP A 54 -2.22 -8.85 -0.36
N ARG A 55 -3.30 -8.43 0.29
CA ARG A 55 -3.80 -7.06 0.26
C ARG A 55 -3.51 -6.42 1.61
N PRO A 56 -2.49 -5.55 1.70
CA PRO A 56 -2.12 -4.89 2.94
C PRO A 56 -3.26 -4.08 3.54
N PHE A 57 -3.16 -3.77 4.84
CA PHE A 57 -4.04 -2.79 5.48
C PHE A 57 -4.08 -1.49 4.68
N PHE A 58 -5.28 -0.92 4.52
CA PHE A 58 -5.50 0.24 3.66
C PHE A 58 -4.67 1.44 4.10
N GLU A 59 -4.43 1.56 5.40
CA GLU A 59 -3.70 2.63 6.06
C GLU A 59 -2.23 2.67 5.62
N LEU A 60 -1.61 1.51 5.35
CA LEU A 60 -0.20 1.44 4.96
C LEU A 60 0.09 2.15 3.63
N PHE A 61 -0.90 2.22 2.76
CA PHE A 61 -0.83 2.87 1.44
C PHE A 61 -1.66 4.16 1.39
N GLN A 62 -1.93 4.77 2.54
CA GLN A 62 -2.55 6.08 2.62
C GLN A 62 -1.51 7.18 2.41
N TRP A 63 -1.86 8.17 1.58
CA TRP A 63 -0.98 9.28 1.24
C TRP A 63 -0.35 9.94 2.47
N GLY A 64 -1.14 10.33 3.47
CA GLY A 64 -0.65 10.97 4.69
C GLY A 64 0.07 10.07 5.68
N MET A 65 0.05 8.74 5.48
CA MET A 65 0.88 7.82 6.27
C MET A 65 2.31 7.76 5.74
N ILE A 66 2.47 7.90 4.42
CA ILE A 66 3.76 7.90 3.74
C ILE A 66 4.33 9.32 3.64
N GLU A 67 3.59 10.27 3.06
CA GLU A 67 3.95 11.69 3.06
C GLU A 67 3.33 12.36 4.30
N LYS A 68 4.02 12.27 5.43
CA LYS A 68 3.51 12.75 6.75
C LYS A 68 3.28 14.25 6.78
N GLU A 69 4.14 14.98 6.07
CA GLU A 69 4.06 16.42 5.85
C GLU A 69 4.47 16.69 4.40
N PRO A 70 4.05 17.84 3.84
CA PRO A 70 4.47 18.25 2.51
C PRO A 70 5.96 18.01 2.17
N GLY A 71 6.25 17.05 1.30
CA GLY A 71 7.58 16.71 0.83
C GLY A 71 8.42 15.82 1.76
N VAL A 72 7.85 15.36 2.88
CA VAL A 72 8.51 14.49 3.86
C VAL A 72 7.93 13.08 3.75
N PHE A 73 8.67 12.18 3.09
CA PHE A 73 8.25 10.80 2.85
C PHE A 73 8.92 9.82 3.82
N ASP A 74 8.13 8.89 4.36
CA ASP A 74 8.56 7.80 5.20
C ASP A 74 7.88 6.50 4.72
N PHE A 75 8.66 5.65 4.06
CA PHE A 75 8.21 4.36 3.54
C PHE A 75 8.51 3.19 4.49
N SER A 76 9.05 3.44 5.69
CA SER A 76 9.61 2.38 6.53
C SER A 76 8.62 1.27 6.89
N GLU A 77 7.38 1.62 7.26
CA GLU A 77 6.35 0.64 7.59
C GLU A 77 5.88 -0.12 6.35
N THR A 78 5.75 0.60 5.23
CA THR A 78 5.31 0.07 3.94
C THR A 78 6.33 -0.91 3.39
N ASP A 79 7.62 -0.55 3.38
CA ASP A 79 8.74 -1.39 2.96
C ASP A 79 8.84 -2.66 3.83
N ARG A 80 8.72 -2.50 5.15
CA ARG A 80 8.76 -3.62 6.08
C ARG A 80 7.62 -4.60 5.82
N TYR A 81 6.42 -4.09 5.57
CA TYR A 81 5.27 -4.95 5.25
C TYR A 81 5.51 -5.71 3.94
N ILE A 82 5.86 -4.99 2.87
CA ILE A 82 6.05 -5.57 1.53
C ILE A 82 7.14 -6.64 1.56
N SER A 83 8.31 -6.33 2.12
CA SER A 83 9.41 -7.28 2.23
C SER A 83 9.02 -8.53 3.02
N THR A 84 8.21 -8.40 4.08
CA THR A 84 7.72 -9.53 4.88
C THR A 84 6.79 -10.43 4.07
N ALA A 85 5.78 -9.85 3.42
CA ALA A 85 4.81 -10.61 2.63
C ALA A 85 5.46 -11.28 1.40
N GLN A 86 6.41 -10.61 0.75
CA GLN A 86 7.16 -11.18 -0.36
C GLN A 86 8.12 -12.30 0.08
N ALA A 87 8.77 -12.17 1.23
CA ALA A 87 9.60 -13.24 1.80
C ALA A 87 8.77 -14.51 2.08
N GLU A 88 7.46 -14.36 2.32
CA GLU A 88 6.52 -15.46 2.50
C GLU A 88 5.94 -16.02 1.20
N GLY A 89 6.29 -15.43 0.04
CA GLY A 89 5.88 -15.89 -1.29
C GLY A 89 4.55 -15.31 -1.80
N PHE A 90 4.06 -14.23 -1.20
CA PHE A 90 2.84 -13.55 -1.65
C PHE A 90 3.13 -12.45 -2.69
N HIS A 91 2.27 -12.37 -3.70
CA HIS A 91 2.13 -11.20 -4.57
C HIS A 91 1.36 -10.12 -3.84
N ILE A 92 1.80 -8.87 -3.96
CA ILE A 92 1.13 -7.78 -3.25
C ILE A 92 0.11 -7.10 -4.15
N LEU A 93 -1.10 -6.89 -3.67
CA LEU A 93 -2.11 -6.03 -4.29
C LEU A 93 -2.43 -4.85 -3.38
N VAL A 94 -1.84 -3.68 -3.67
CA VAL A 94 -1.97 -2.49 -2.81
C VAL A 94 -3.25 -1.71 -3.11
N ASN A 95 -3.81 -1.06 -2.08
CA ASN A 95 -4.93 -0.14 -2.23
C ASN A 95 -4.52 1.27 -1.79
N ILE A 96 -4.15 2.10 -2.77
CA ILE A 96 -3.71 3.49 -2.53
C ILE A 96 -4.89 4.33 -2.05
N GLN A 97 -4.76 4.95 -0.89
CA GLN A 97 -5.78 5.85 -0.34
C GLN A 97 -5.35 7.32 -0.51
N PRO A 98 -6.16 8.15 -1.20
CA PRO A 98 -5.80 9.51 -1.59
C PRO A 98 -5.99 10.54 -0.48
N PHE A 99 -5.66 10.18 0.76
CA PHE A 99 -5.95 11.00 1.93
C PHE A 99 -4.67 11.36 2.68
N ALA A 100 -4.42 12.65 2.84
CA ALA A 100 -3.41 13.16 3.74
C ALA A 100 -4.02 14.27 4.58
N HIS A 101 -3.95 14.20 5.92
CA HIS A 101 -4.66 15.17 6.77
C HIS A 101 -4.26 16.62 6.45
N TRP A 102 -2.97 16.86 6.22
CA TRP A 102 -2.44 18.18 5.84
C TRP A 102 -2.98 18.68 4.49
N ASP A 103 -3.36 17.80 3.56
CA ASP A 103 -4.03 18.18 2.30
C ASP A 103 -5.53 18.43 2.57
N GLN A 104 -6.17 17.56 3.34
CA GLN A 104 -7.61 17.59 3.58
C GLN A 104 -8.06 18.84 4.34
N ILE A 105 -7.26 19.34 5.28
CA ILE A 105 -7.59 20.57 6.02
C ILE A 105 -7.55 21.84 5.17
N GLU A 106 -6.98 21.81 3.96
CA GLU A 106 -6.91 22.99 3.09
C GLU A 106 -8.26 23.28 2.42
N CYS A 107 -9.05 22.25 2.08
CA CYS A 107 -10.29 22.44 1.33
C CYS A 107 -11.51 21.62 1.79
N HIS A 108 -11.37 20.77 2.82
CA HIS A 108 -12.44 19.89 3.30
C HIS A 108 -12.73 20.02 4.79
N ARG A 109 -12.50 21.19 5.41
CA ARG A 109 -12.83 21.41 6.84
C ARG A 109 -14.33 21.35 7.11
N ASP A 110 -15.13 21.60 6.08
CA ASP A 110 -16.60 21.58 6.10
C ASP A 110 -17.19 20.17 5.93
N LEU A 111 -16.39 19.19 5.49
CA LEU A 111 -16.85 17.81 5.39
C LEU A 111 -17.02 17.18 6.79
N PRO A 112 -17.99 16.25 6.94
CA PRO A 112 -18.13 15.48 8.17
C PRO A 112 -16.82 14.78 8.54
N ALA A 113 -16.49 14.83 9.83
CA ALA A 113 -15.38 14.05 10.36
C ALA A 113 -15.65 12.56 10.16
N VAL A 114 -14.62 11.83 9.77
CA VAL A 114 -14.60 10.37 9.86
C VAL A 114 -14.23 10.04 11.30
N GLU A 115 -15.17 9.45 12.03
CA GLU A 115 -14.92 9.01 13.39
C GLU A 115 -13.90 7.86 13.39
N ILE A 116 -12.79 8.04 14.10
CA ILE A 116 -11.82 6.98 14.36
C ILE A 116 -12.07 6.47 15.79
N PRO A 117 -12.38 5.18 15.97
CA PRO A 117 -12.50 4.59 17.30
C PRO A 117 -11.20 4.84 18.11
N GLY A 118 -11.32 5.54 19.23
CA GLY A 118 -10.19 5.82 20.12
C GLY A 118 -9.52 7.19 19.95
N ASP A 119 -9.84 7.96 18.91
CA ASP A 119 -9.36 9.34 18.77
C ASP A 119 -10.48 10.31 18.34
N PRO A 120 -11.38 10.68 19.26
CA PRO A 120 -12.51 11.55 18.97
C PRO A 120 -12.13 13.03 18.76
N LYS A 121 -10.86 13.41 18.95
CA LYS A 121 -10.42 14.81 18.86
C LYS A 121 -9.77 15.17 17.53
N PHE A 122 -9.43 14.18 16.72
CA PHE A 122 -8.77 14.39 15.44
C PHE A 122 -9.80 14.44 14.30
N HIS A 123 -9.99 15.63 13.72
CA HIS A 123 -10.95 15.85 12.63
C HIS A 123 -10.35 15.37 11.31
N TYR A 124 -10.59 14.11 10.96
CA TYR A 124 -10.21 13.56 9.65
C TYR A 124 -11.35 13.72 8.66
N THR A 125 -11.07 14.19 7.46
CA THR A 125 -12.04 14.18 6.35
C THR A 125 -11.51 13.34 5.20
N LYS A 126 -12.42 12.73 4.44
CA LYS A 126 -12.12 11.86 3.29
C LYS A 126 -12.76 12.44 2.03
N GLY A 127 -12.28 13.61 1.64
CA GLY A 127 -12.58 14.24 0.36
C GLY A 127 -11.59 13.81 -0.73
N LYS A 128 -11.84 14.27 -1.97
CA LYS A 128 -10.84 14.19 -3.05
C LYS A 128 -9.57 14.97 -2.66
N PRO A 129 -8.38 14.68 -3.19
CA PRO A 129 -7.20 15.51 -2.96
C PRO A 129 -7.48 16.99 -3.24
N CYS A 130 -7.09 17.87 -2.31
CA CYS A 130 -7.18 19.31 -2.49
C CYS A 130 -6.17 19.76 -3.56
N ASP A 131 -4.94 19.26 -3.47
CA ASP A 131 -3.92 19.39 -4.51
C ASP A 131 -3.77 18.07 -5.30
N LYS A 132 -4.38 18.04 -6.49
CA LYS A 132 -4.35 16.87 -7.37
C LYS A 132 -2.98 16.62 -8.01
N GLU A 133 -2.20 17.66 -8.28
CA GLU A 133 -0.87 17.48 -8.87
C GLU A 133 0.08 16.90 -7.83
N ARG A 134 0.01 17.35 -6.58
CA ARG A 134 0.77 16.72 -5.50
C ARG A 134 0.37 15.27 -5.26
N TYR A 135 -0.93 14.96 -5.27
CA TYR A 135 -1.36 13.57 -5.14
C TYR A 135 -0.83 12.71 -6.30
N LYS A 136 -0.84 13.25 -7.52
CA LYS A 136 -0.25 12.57 -8.69
C LYS A 136 1.26 12.34 -8.53
N ASP A 137 2.01 13.35 -8.05
CA ASP A 137 3.44 13.22 -7.79
C ASP A 137 3.73 12.16 -6.72
N PHE A 138 2.90 12.10 -5.67
CA PHE A 138 2.95 11.03 -4.67
C PHE A 138 2.72 9.64 -5.30
N VAL A 139 1.68 9.49 -6.13
CA VAL A 139 1.39 8.21 -6.80
C VAL A 139 2.55 7.79 -7.69
N ILE A 140 3.17 8.71 -8.45
CA ILE A 140 4.34 8.41 -9.29
C ILE A 140 5.49 7.89 -8.43
N LYS A 141 5.83 8.57 -7.32
CA LYS A 141 6.90 8.13 -6.41
C LYS A 141 6.62 6.78 -5.78
N LEU A 142 5.36 6.54 -5.41
CA LEU A 142 4.93 5.27 -4.83
C LEU A 142 5.04 4.13 -5.85
N VAL A 143 4.65 4.38 -7.11
CA VAL A 143 4.76 3.39 -8.19
C VAL A 143 6.21 3.10 -8.49
N GLU A 144 7.04 4.12 -8.72
CA GLU A 144 8.48 3.95 -9.02
C GLU A 144 9.15 3.08 -7.96
N ARG A 145 8.94 3.39 -6.68
CA ARG A 145 9.53 2.65 -5.57
C ARG A 145 9.20 1.14 -5.56
N TYR A 146 8.04 0.77 -6.09
CA TYR A 146 7.47 -0.56 -5.96
C TYR A 146 7.22 -1.28 -7.29
N ASP A 147 7.59 -0.74 -8.44
CA ASP A 147 7.35 -1.39 -9.73
C ASP A 147 8.28 -2.58 -10.00
N GLY A 148 9.39 -2.65 -9.25
CA GLY A 148 10.34 -3.76 -9.28
C GLY A 148 11.30 -3.75 -10.47
N ASP A 149 11.46 -2.63 -11.18
CA ASP A 149 12.38 -2.53 -12.32
C ASP A 149 13.86 -2.29 -11.90
N GLY A 150 14.07 -1.93 -10.63
CA GLY A 150 15.39 -1.69 -10.03
C GLY A 150 15.97 -0.31 -10.30
N ILE A 151 15.15 0.63 -10.78
CA ILE A 151 15.47 2.04 -11.05
C ILE A 151 14.60 2.89 -10.11
N ASP A 152 15.23 3.74 -9.28
CA ASP A 152 14.57 4.62 -8.30
C ASP A 152 14.96 6.10 -8.53
#